data_AF-A0A072P5U8-F1
#
_entry.id   AF-A0A072P5U8-F1
#
_cell.length_a   1.000
_cell.length_b   1.000
_cell.length_c   1.000
_cell.angle_alpha   90.00
_cell.angle_beta   90.00
_cell.angle_gamma   90.00
#
_symmetry.space_group_name_H-M   'P 1'
#
loop_
_entity.id
_entity.type
_entity.pdbx_description
1 polymer ?
#
loop_
_entity_poly.entity_id
_entity_poly.type
_entity_poly.pdbx_seq_one_letter_code
_entity_poly.pdbx_strand_id
1 'polypeptide(L)'
;MYGYLPSEPAALFGVAYFAISMIACILQMIFGRYKHYWMITLAIAALGESIGWGGRLWAHFAPTDWMPFMIQICSLIISPVFISALDYILFCHL
;
A
#
# COMPACT_ATOMS: atom_id res chain seq x y z
N MET A 1 9.04 11.19 22.02
CA MET A 1 7.62 11.16 21.62
C MET A 1 7.51 11.87 20.29
N TYR A 2 6.97 11.20 19.28
CA TYR A 2 6.54 11.88 18.05
C TYR A 2 5.48 12.91 18.48
N GLY A 3 5.74 14.20 18.30
CA GLY A 3 4.91 15.30 18.82
C GLY A 3 3.54 15.45 18.15
N TYR A 4 3.00 14.37 17.58
CA TYR A 4 1.74 14.33 16.85
C TYR A 4 1.07 12.96 17.04
N LEU A 5 -0.20 12.96 17.44
CA LEU A 5 -1.03 11.76 17.49
C LEU A 5 -1.63 11.53 16.09
N PRO A 6 -1.32 10.43 15.40
CA PRO A 6 -1.91 10.14 14.10
C PRO A 6 -3.44 10.08 14.20
N SER A 7 -4.16 10.57 13.20
CA SER A 7 -5.62 10.40 13.16
C SER A 7 -5.99 8.95 12.84
N GLU A 8 -6.67 8.29 13.79
CA GLU A 8 -7.19 6.93 13.66
C GLU A 8 -8.06 6.73 12.39
N PRO A 9 -9.06 7.59 12.08
CA PRO A 9 -9.92 7.36 10.94
C PRO A 9 -9.19 7.46 9.60
N ALA A 10 -8.17 8.31 9.49
CA ALA A 10 -7.37 8.42 8.27
C ALA A 10 -6.48 7.18 8.07
N ALA A 11 -5.92 6.65 9.17
CA ALA A 11 -5.13 5.43 9.12
C ALA A 11 -5.99 4.24 8.67
N LEU A 12 -7.18 4.10 9.25
CA LEU A 12 -8.12 3.04 8.90
C LEU A 12 -8.62 3.14 7.45
N PHE A 13 -8.92 4.36 6.98
CA PHE A 13 -9.28 4.60 5.59
C PHE A 13 -8.17 4.15 4.64
N GLY A 14 -6.92 4.52 4.92
CA GLY A 14 -5.77 4.11 4.11
C GLY A 14 -5.64 2.59 4.03
N VAL A 15 -5.66 1.90 5.19
CA VAL A 15 -5.60 0.43 5.23
C VAL A 15 -6.73 -0.19 4.41
N ALA A 16 -7.97 0.24 4.62
CA ALA A 16 -9.13 -0.33 3.92
C ALA A 16 -9.05 -0.07 2.40
N TYR A 17 -8.70 1.14 1.99
CA TYR A 17 -8.60 1.52 0.59
C TYR A 17 -7.56 0.69 -0.17
N PHE A 18 -6.36 0.54 0.39
CA PHE A 18 -5.29 -0.22 -0.25
C PHE A 18 -5.52 -1.72 -0.17
N ALA A 19 -6.11 -2.24 0.91
CA ALA A 19 -6.50 -3.65 1.01
C ALA A 19 -7.57 -4.01 -0.05
N ILE A 20 -8.60 -3.19 -0.20
CA ILE A 20 -9.63 -3.40 -1.25
C ILE A 20 -9.00 -3.33 -2.64
N SER A 21 -8.10 -2.37 -2.88
CA SER A 21 -7.40 -2.24 -4.16
C SER A 21 -6.55 -3.48 -4.48
N MET A 22 -5.84 -4.03 -3.49
CA MET A 22 -5.08 -5.27 -3.63
C MET A 22 -6.00 -6.44 -4.02
N ILE A 23 -7.13 -6.58 -3.32
CA ILE A 23 -8.12 -7.63 -3.63
C ILE A 23 -8.66 -7.46 -5.05
N ALA A 24 -9.00 -6.24 -5.45
CA ALA A 24 -9.48 -5.95 -6.80
C ALA A 24 -8.44 -6.34 -7.86
N CYS A 25 -7.16 -6.02 -7.66
CA CYS A 25 -6.08 -6.42 -8.58
C CYS A 25 -5.95 -7.95 -8.68
N ILE A 26 -6.02 -8.66 -7.56
CA ILE A 26 -5.95 -10.13 -7.52
C ILE A 26 -7.16 -10.74 -8.24
N LEU A 27 -8.37 -10.22 -8.00
CA LEU A 27 -9.59 -10.67 -8.66
C LEU A 27 -9.53 -10.42 -10.17
N GLN A 28 -9.06 -9.25 -10.61
CA GLN A 28 -8.87 -8.96 -12.03
C GLN A 28 -7.83 -9.88 -12.67
N MET A 29 -6.76 -10.26 -11.95
CA MET A 29 -5.77 -11.21 -12.45
C MET A 29 -6.34 -12.63 -12.61
N ILE A 30 -7.23 -13.08 -11.71
CA ILE A 30 -7.81 -14.44 -11.72
C ILE A 30 -8.98 -14.54 -12.71
N PHE A 31 -9.90 -13.57 -12.68
CA PHE A 31 -11.16 -13.60 -13.43
C PHE A 31 -11.13 -12.75 -14.71
N GLY A 32 -10.06 -12.02 -14.98
CA GLY A 32 -9.91 -11.17 -16.15
C GLY A 32 -9.91 -11.98 -17.45
N ARG A 33 -10.64 -11.47 -18.45
CA ARG A 33 -10.70 -12.05 -19.81
C ARG A 33 -9.32 -12.10 -20.49
N TYR A 34 -8.45 -11.16 -20.13
CA TYR A 34 -7.05 -11.12 -20.55
C TYR A 34 -6.17 -11.32 -19.32
N LYS A 35 -5.16 -12.21 -19.43
CA LYS A 35 -4.26 -12.50 -18.32
C LYS A 35 -3.21 -11.40 -18.16
N HIS A 36 -3.62 -10.33 -17.49
CA HIS A 36 -2.77 -9.19 -17.15
C HIS A 36 -1.83 -9.54 -15.98
N TYR A 37 -0.85 -10.42 -16.23
CA TYR A 37 0.13 -10.81 -15.21
C TYR A 37 0.92 -9.62 -14.64
N TRP A 38 1.01 -8.52 -15.38
CA TRP A 38 1.59 -7.26 -14.91
C TRP A 38 0.83 -6.65 -13.72
N MET A 39 -0.43 -7.02 -13.46
CA MET A 39 -1.17 -6.52 -12.28
C MET A 39 -0.58 -7.00 -10.96
N ILE A 40 0.30 -7.99 -10.96
CA ILE A 40 1.00 -8.44 -9.75
C ILE A 40 1.83 -7.31 -9.13
N THR A 41 2.42 -6.42 -9.95
CA THR A 41 3.19 -5.28 -9.45
C THR A 41 2.28 -4.29 -8.73
N LEU A 42 1.06 -4.06 -9.24
CA LEU A 42 0.05 -3.22 -8.60
C LEU A 42 -0.45 -3.84 -7.29
N ALA A 43 -0.64 -5.16 -7.25
CA ALA A 43 -1.03 -5.86 -6.03
C ALA A 43 0.06 -5.76 -4.95
N ILE A 44 1.34 -5.88 -5.33
CA ILE A 44 2.48 -5.68 -4.41
C ILE A 44 2.53 -4.23 -3.91
N ALA A 45 2.29 -3.25 -4.79
CA ALA A 45 2.21 -1.84 -4.40
C ALA A 45 1.09 -1.60 -3.38
N ALA A 46 -0.12 -2.14 -3.63
CA ALA A 46 -1.25 -2.00 -2.74
C ALA A 46 -1.02 -2.70 -1.39
N LEU A 47 -0.34 -3.86 -1.39
CA LEU A 47 0.05 -4.55 -0.17
C LEU A 47 1.00 -3.69 0.69
N GLY A 48 2.05 -3.13 0.08
CA GLY A 48 3.02 -2.30 0.80
C GLY A 48 2.37 -1.03 1.37
N GLU A 49 1.46 -0.40 0.64
CA GLU A 49 0.69 0.75 1.13
C GLU A 49 -0.16 0.35 2.32
N SER A 50 -0.92 -0.76 2.21
CA SER A 50 -1.73 -1.27 3.31
C SER A 50 -0.90 -1.53 4.58
N ILE A 51 0.33 -2.04 4.45
CA ILE A 51 1.25 -2.22 5.58
C ILE A 51 1.70 -0.88 6.17
N GLY A 52 2.04 0.10 5.32
CA GLY A 52 2.46 1.43 5.77
C GLY A 52 1.35 2.17 6.53
N TRP A 53 0.11 2.13 6.03
CA TRP A 53 -1.06 2.66 6.72
C TRP A 53 -1.41 1.87 7.99
N GLY A 54 -1.12 0.56 8.02
CA GLY A 54 -1.22 -0.28 9.22
C GLY A 54 -0.20 0.14 10.29
N GLY A 55 1.04 0.45 9.88
CA GLY A 55 2.05 1.04 10.76
C GLY A 55 1.61 2.37 11.36
N ARG A 56 0.93 3.22 10.57
CA ARG A 56 0.33 4.48 11.04
C ARG A 56 -0.79 4.26 12.07
N LEU A 57 -1.62 3.24 11.88
CA LEU A 57 -2.67 2.86 12.84
C LEU A 57 -2.04 2.34 14.14
N TRP A 58 -1.01 1.52 14.06
CA TRP A 58 -0.27 1.05 15.24
C TRP A 58 0.41 2.23 15.97
N ALA A 59 0.99 3.18 15.25
CA ALA A 59 1.56 4.39 15.84
C ALA A 59 0.54 5.23 16.64
N HIS A 60 -0.77 5.11 16.37
CA HIS A 60 -1.83 5.73 17.17
C HIS A 60 -1.94 5.10 18.56
N PHE A 61 -1.91 3.76 18.64
CA PHE A 61 -2.05 3.02 19.89
C PHE A 61 -0.75 2.96 20.71
N ALA A 62 0.41 3.02 20.04
CA ALA A 62 1.74 2.93 20.66
C ALA A 62 2.68 4.06 20.19
N PRO A 63 2.41 5.33 20.55
CA PRO A 63 3.15 6.50 20.03
C PRO A 63 4.59 6.63 20.57
N THR A 64 4.95 5.83 21.58
CA THR A 64 6.32 5.78 22.15
C THR A 64 7.22 4.78 21.45
N ASP A 65 6.65 3.88 20.63
CA ASP A 65 7.40 2.88 19.90
C ASP A 65 7.92 3.47 18.57
N TRP A 66 9.16 3.15 18.23
CA TRP A 66 9.81 3.58 16.98
C TRP A 66 9.51 2.63 15.82
N MET A 67 9.19 1.36 16.11
CA MET A 67 8.92 0.36 15.10
C MET A 67 7.75 0.74 14.16
N PRO A 68 6.58 1.20 14.66
CA PRO A 68 5.44 1.53 13.82
C PRO A 68 5.74 2.68 12.86
N PHE A 69 6.51 3.67 13.34
CA PHE A 69 6.96 4.79 12.53
C PHE A 69 7.91 4.33 11.42
N MET A 70 8.88 3.46 11.73
CA MET A 70 9.79 2.92 10.71
C MET A 70 9.05 2.12 9.65
N ILE A 71 8.11 1.25 10.05
CA ILE A 71 7.27 0.50 9.11
C ILE A 71 6.50 1.46 8.21
N GLN A 72 5.85 2.47 8.79
CA GLN A 72 5.10 3.46 8.02
C GLN A 72 5.97 4.15 6.97
N ILE A 73 7.11 4.75 7.35
CA ILE A 73 7.94 5.49 6.39
C ILE A 73 8.56 4.57 5.33
N CYS A 74 9.07 3.40 5.71
CA CYS A 74 9.73 2.50 4.79
C CYS A 74 8.75 1.95 3.76
N SER A 75 7.58 1.49 4.22
CA SER A 75 6.56 0.94 3.33
C SER A 75 5.98 2.00 2.39
N LEU A 76 5.64 3.19 2.89
CA LEU A 76 5.04 4.26 2.06
C LEU A 76 6.03 4.87 1.05
N ILE A 77 7.34 4.77 1.29
CA ILE A 77 8.35 5.21 0.32
C ILE A 77 8.59 4.15 -0.76
N ILE A 78 8.62 2.87 -0.38
CA ILE A 78 8.95 1.77 -1.30
C ILE A 78 7.76 1.41 -2.20
N SER A 79 6.54 1.41 -1.65
CA SER A 79 5.34 1.02 -2.40
C SER A 79 5.12 1.74 -3.74
N PRO A 80 5.21 3.08 -3.83
CA PRO A 80 4.93 3.77 -5.09
C PRO A 80 5.91 3.44 -6.21
N VAL A 81 7.11 2.91 -5.91
CA VAL A 81 8.07 2.46 -6.92
C VAL A 81 7.49 1.38 -7.83
N PHE A 82 6.67 0.48 -7.27
CA PHE A 82 6.03 -0.58 -8.05
C PHE A 82 4.94 -0.06 -8.98
N ILE A 83 4.30 1.05 -8.64
CA ILE A 83 3.33 1.73 -9.53
C ILE A 83 4.07 2.36 -10.71
N SER A 84 5.18 3.06 -10.45
CA SER A 84 6.01 3.60 -11.53
C SER A 84 6.57 2.52 -12.47
N ALA A 85 6.96 1.37 -11.91
CA ALA A 85 7.41 0.22 -12.69
C ALA A 85 6.28 -0.33 -13.58
N LEU A 86 5.04 -0.36 -13.06
CA LEU A 86 3.88 -0.73 -13.85
C LEU A 86 3.62 0.27 -14.99
N ASP A 87 3.63 1.57 -14.69
CA ASP A 87 3.38 2.61 -15.69
C ASP A 87 4.40 2.52 -16.83
N TYR A 88 5.67 2.25 -16.52
CA TYR A 88 6.69 2.00 -17.54
C TYR A 88 6.33 0.82 -18.44
N ILE A 89 5.94 -0.33 -17.86
CA ILE A 89 5.53 -1.50 -18.64
C ILE A 89 4.31 -1.17 -19.50
N LEU A 90 3.33 -0.46 -18.96
CA LEU A 90 2.08 -0.17 -19.66
C LEU A 90 2.29 0.79 -20.83
N PHE A 91 3.02 1.89 -20.62
CA PHE A 91 3.21 2.93 -21.63
C PHE A 91 4.34 2.64 -22.62
N CYS A 92 5.41 1.93 -22.24
CA CYS A 92 6.46 1.56 -23.21
C CYS A 92 6.10 0.34 -24.06
N HIS A 93 5.13 -0.49 -23.66
CA HIS A 93 4.63 -1.58 -24.53
C HIS A 93 3.59 -1.13 -25.55
N LEU A 94 3.00 0.06 -25.38
CA LEU A 94 2.06 0.68 -26.34
C LEU A 94 2.82 1.52 -27.37
#